data_AF-A0A2J6X5L7-F1
#
_entry.id   AF-A0A2J6X5L7-F1
#
_cell.length_a   1.000
_cell.length_b   1.000
_cell.length_c   1.000
_cell.angle_alpha   90.00
_cell.angle_beta   90.00
_cell.angle_gamma   90.00
#
_symmetry.space_group_name_H-M   'P 1'
#
loop_
_entity.id
_entity.type
_entity.pdbx_description
1 polymer ?
#
loop_
_entity_poly.entity_id
_entity_poly.type
_entity_poly.pdbx_seq_one_letter_code
_entity_poly.pdbx_strand_id
1 'polypeptide(L)'
;MPRQQRFSPRDEVYLASTSFEVYMAAGGVFIGLFGLLFLISIKTGFELLVWPALLVSVLAGYITLNRLEKRERKRKLAELEAEYAAKERRAVGD
;
A
#
# COMPACT_ATOMS: atom_id res chain seq x y z
N MET A 1 5.78 7.06 -30.55
CA MET A 1 4.63 6.26 -30.07
C MET A 1 5.10 5.48 -28.86
N PRO A 2 4.49 5.62 -27.66
CA PRO A 2 4.93 4.86 -26.51
C PRO A 2 4.66 3.38 -26.80
N ARG A 3 5.70 2.54 -26.83
CA ARG A 3 5.55 1.09 -26.90
C ARG A 3 4.66 0.70 -25.71
N GLN A 4 3.44 0.26 -25.98
CA GLN A 4 2.65 -0.46 -24.98
C GLN A 4 3.43 -1.74 -24.68
N GLN A 5 4.25 -1.70 -23.63
CA GLN A 5 4.92 -2.86 -23.08
C GLN A 5 3.79 -3.81 -22.64
N ARG A 6 3.53 -4.84 -23.45
CA ARG A 6 2.56 -5.89 -23.10
C ARG A 6 3.19 -6.70 -21.98
N PHE A 7 2.85 -6.34 -20.74
CA PHE A 7 3.21 -7.13 -19.58
C PHE A 7 2.62 -8.54 -19.73
N SER A 8 3.34 -9.54 -19.23
CA SER A 8 2.80 -10.90 -19.21
C SER A 8 1.65 -10.98 -18.19
N PRO A 9 0.70 -11.91 -18.31
CA PRO A 9 -0.38 -12.07 -17.34
C PRO A 9 0.13 -12.26 -15.89
N ARG A 10 1.31 -12.84 -15.72
CA ARG A 10 1.98 -12.99 -14.42
C ARG A 10 2.40 -11.63 -13.84
N ASP A 11 2.93 -10.75 -14.67
CA ASP A 11 3.40 -9.43 -14.26
C ASP A 11 2.23 -8.51 -13.90
N GLU A 12 1.09 -8.66 -14.59
CA GLU A 12 -0.15 -7.96 -14.25
C GLU A 12 -0.67 -8.38 -12.86
N VAL A 13 -0.66 -9.68 -12.55
CA VAL A 13 -1.02 -10.19 -11.22
C VAL A 13 -0.03 -9.70 -10.15
N TYR A 14 1.26 -9.67 -10.47
CA TYR A 14 2.28 -9.15 -9.56
C TYR A 14 2.08 -7.66 -9.25
N LEU A 15 1.79 -6.84 -10.26
CA LEU A 15 1.48 -5.41 -10.12
C LEU A 15 0.19 -5.15 -9.34
N ALA A 16 -0.81 -6.02 -9.49
CA ALA A 16 -2.09 -5.92 -8.78
C ALA A 16 -2.01 -6.42 -7.32
N SER A 17 -1.09 -7.33 -7.02
CA SER A 17 -0.90 -7.85 -5.67
C SER A 17 -0.29 -6.78 -4.74
N THR A 18 -0.82 -6.69 -3.51
CA THR A 18 -0.27 -5.85 -2.45
C THR A 18 0.45 -6.74 -1.45
N SER A 19 1.64 -6.31 -0.99
CA SER A 19 2.42 -7.07 -0.02
C SER A 19 1.73 -7.15 1.35
N PHE A 20 2.00 -8.24 2.07
CA PHE A 20 1.51 -8.42 3.44
C PHE A 20 1.99 -7.30 4.38
N GLU A 21 3.23 -6.82 4.19
CA GLU A 21 3.81 -5.74 4.98
C GLU A 21 2.99 -4.44 4.90
N VAL A 22 2.44 -4.13 3.73
CA VAL A 22 1.60 -2.94 3.52
C VAL A 22 0.30 -3.04 4.32
N TYR A 23 -0.32 -4.22 4.35
CA TYR A 23 -1.49 -4.47 5.20
C TYR A 23 -1.15 -4.36 6.69
N MET A 24 -0.04 -4.94 7.11
CA MET A 24 0.41 -4.87 8.51
C MET A 24 0.70 -3.45 8.95
N ALA A 25 1.35 -2.65 8.10
CA ALA A 25 1.62 -1.24 8.39
C ALA A 25 0.33 -0.42 8.52
N ALA A 26 -0.62 -0.59 7.59
CA ALA A 26 -1.91 0.09 7.64
C ALA A 26 -2.75 -0.33 8.86
N GLY A 27 -2.77 -1.63 9.17
CA GLY A 27 -3.42 -2.18 10.37
C GLY A 27 -2.77 -1.68 11.67
N GLY A 28 -1.44 -1.57 11.70
CA GLY A 28 -0.70 -1.00 12.84
C GLY A 28 -1.06 0.46 13.10
N VAL A 29 -1.19 1.27 12.03
CA VAL A 29 -1.67 2.66 12.16
C VAL A 29 -3.08 2.71 12.73
N PHE A 30 -4.00 1.86 12.25
CA PHE A 30 -5.36 1.79 12.79
C PHE A 30 -5.36 1.43 14.28
N ILE A 31 -4.69 0.33 14.66
CA ILE A 31 -4.66 -0.16 16.04
C ILE A 31 -4.01 0.87 16.97
N GLY A 32 -2.88 1.45 16.58
CA GLY A 32 -2.17 2.45 17.38
C GLY A 32 -3.00 3.72 17.59
N LEU A 33 -3.61 4.24 16.54
CA LEU A 33 -4.41 5.46 16.62
C LEU A 33 -5.71 5.24 17.40
N PHE A 34 -6.42 4.13 17.12
CA PHE A 34 -7.66 3.80 17.81
C PHE A 34 -7.41 3.51 19.28
N GLY A 35 -6.39 2.70 19.60
CA GLY A 35 -6.02 2.39 20.98
C GLY A 35 -5.70 3.64 21.78
N LEU A 36 -4.94 4.59 21.21
CA LEU A 36 -4.63 5.86 21.85
C LEU A 36 -5.88 6.69 22.14
N LEU A 37 -6.74 6.87 21.12
CA LEU A 37 -7.97 7.66 21.26
C LEU A 37 -8.99 7.01 22.21
N PHE A 38 -9.04 5.68 22.22
CA PHE A 38 -9.86 4.90 23.14
C PHE A 38 -9.40 5.08 24.60
N LEU A 39 -8.10 5.03 24.86
CA LEU A 39 -7.55 5.34 26.20
C LEU A 39 -7.87 6.77 26.65
N ILE A 40 -7.84 7.73 25.72
CA ILE A 40 -8.23 9.12 25.99
C ILE A 40 -9.73 9.19 26.34
N SER A 41 -10.59 8.50 25.59
CA SER A 41 -12.03 8.43 25.85
C SER A 41 -12.35 7.89 27.25
N ILE A 42 -11.65 6.83 27.69
CA ILE A 42 -11.79 6.30 29.06
C ILE A 42 -11.35 7.35 30.08
N LYS A 43 -10.18 7.98 29.85
CA LYS A 43 -9.61 8.96 30.79
C LYS A 43 -10.50 10.19 30.98
N THR A 44 -11.22 10.62 29.94
CA THR A 44 -12.13 11.77 30.01
C THR A 44 -13.55 11.40 30.45
N GLY A 45 -13.85 10.10 30.61
CA GLY A 45 -15.20 9.62 30.92
C GLY A 45 -16.21 9.88 29.80
N PHE A 46 -15.74 10.07 28.55
CA PHE A 46 -16.59 10.44 27.43
C PHE A 46 -16.66 9.30 26.41
N GLU A 47 -17.57 8.37 26.65
CA GLU A 47 -17.76 7.14 25.85
C GLU A 47 -18.15 7.42 24.39
N LEU A 48 -18.89 8.52 24.13
CA LEU A 48 -19.27 8.91 22.78
C LEU A 48 -18.07 9.26 21.89
N LEU A 49 -16.88 9.50 22.47
CA LEU A 49 -15.65 9.77 21.74
C LEU A 49 -15.12 8.53 20.99
N VAL A 50 -15.57 7.33 21.34
CA VAL A 50 -15.17 6.08 20.67
C VAL A 50 -15.59 6.08 19.20
N TRP A 51 -16.77 6.61 18.87
CA TRP A 51 -17.27 6.67 17.50
C TRP A 51 -16.44 7.55 16.56
N PRO A 52 -16.18 8.85 16.87
CA PRO A 52 -15.30 9.66 16.05
C PRO A 52 -13.86 9.15 16.06
N ALA A 53 -13.39 8.57 17.17
CA ALA A 53 -12.08 7.93 17.21
C ALA A 53 -11.97 6.76 16.23
N LEU A 54 -12.98 5.89 16.18
CA LEU A 54 -13.04 4.79 15.23
C LEU A 54 -12.98 5.29 13.79
N LEU A 55 -13.80 6.30 13.45
CA LEU A 55 -13.85 6.88 12.11
C LEU A 55 -12.48 7.45 11.70
N VAL A 56 -11.85 8.24 12.58
CA VAL A 56 -10.54 8.84 12.32
C VAL A 56 -9.46 7.77 12.11
N SER A 57 -9.48 6.71 12.92
CA SER A 57 -8.52 5.61 12.79
C SER A 57 -8.71 4.81 11.50
N VAL A 58 -9.96 4.53 11.10
CA VAL A 58 -10.25 3.86 9.81
C VAL A 58 -9.75 4.71 8.65
N LEU A 59 -10.02 6.02 8.67
CA LEU A 59 -9.55 6.94 7.62
C LEU A 59 -8.01 6.99 7.58
N ALA A 60 -7.34 7.06 8.73
CA ALA A 60 -5.89 7.05 8.80
C ALA A 60 -5.29 5.74 8.24
N GLY A 61 -5.88 4.60 8.60
CA GLY A 61 -5.49 3.29 8.05
C GLY A 61 -5.68 3.22 6.53
N TYR A 62 -6.84 3.66 6.03
CA TYR A 62 -7.15 3.67 4.60
C TYR A 62 -6.21 4.59 3.79
N ILE A 63 -5.94 5.80 4.29
CA ILE A 63 -4.98 6.72 3.65
C ILE A 63 -3.59 6.10 3.62
N THR A 64 -3.17 5.47 4.72
CA THR A 64 -1.87 4.80 4.82
C THR A 64 -1.76 3.66 3.81
N LEU A 65 -2.77 2.79 3.75
CA LEU A 65 -2.85 1.68 2.79
C LEU A 65 -2.72 2.19 1.36
N ASN A 66 -3.55 3.16 0.96
CA ASN A 66 -3.52 3.75 -0.38
C ASN A 66 -2.16 4.37 -0.74
N ARG A 67 -1.49 5.02 0.23
CA ARG A 67 -0.16 5.61 0.02
C ARG A 67 0.91 4.53 -0.18
N LEU A 68 0.85 3.47 0.61
CA LEU A 68 1.81 2.37 0.55
C LEU A 68 1.61 1.53 -0.72
N GLU A 69 0.38 1.18 -1.07
CA GLU A 69 0.07 0.49 -2.33
C GLU A 69 0.53 1.27 -3.56
N LYS A 70 0.34 2.59 -3.57
CA LYS A 70 0.83 3.44 -4.67
C LYS A 70 2.35 3.44 -4.76
N ARG A 71 3.05 3.40 -3.62
CA ARG A 71 4.52 3.31 -3.58
C ARG A 71 5.00 1.94 -4.04
N GLU A 72 4.36 0.88 -3.57
CA GLU A 72 4.69 -0.50 -3.95
C GLU A 72 4.47 -0.71 -5.45
N ARG A 73 3.31 -0.32 -5.99
CA ARG A 73 3.03 -0.39 -7.43
C ARG A 73 4.07 0.32 -8.28
N LYS A 74 4.50 1.51 -7.87
CA LYS A 74 5.57 2.26 -8.57
C LYS A 74 6.91 1.52 -8.55
N ARG A 75 7.27 0.89 -7.42
CA ARG A 75 8.51 0.09 -7.31
C ARG A 75 8.45 -1.14 -8.20
N LYS A 76 7.36 -1.91 -8.12
CA LYS A 76 7.13 -3.09 -8.95
C LYS A 76 7.16 -2.77 -10.45
N LEU A 77 6.58 -1.64 -10.84
CA LEU A 77 6.62 -1.19 -12.23
C LEU A 77 8.06 -0.87 -12.67
N ALA A 78 8.83 -0.16 -11.86
CA ALA A 78 10.22 0.16 -12.16
C ALA A 78 11.11 -1.09 -12.24
N GLU A 79 10.88 -2.08 -11.37
CA GLU A 79 11.57 -3.38 -11.39
C GLU A 79 11.28 -4.13 -12.69
N LEU A 80 10.00 -4.22 -13.09
CA LEU A 80 9.62 -4.86 -14.35
C LEU A 80 10.22 -4.14 -15.56
N GLU A 81 10.11 -2.81 -15.64
CA GLU A 81 10.69 -2.02 -16.73
C GLU A 81 12.21 -2.27 -16.86
N ALA A 82 12.93 -2.36 -15.73
CA ALA A 82 14.35 -2.67 -15.71
C ALA A 82 14.65 -4.10 -16.20
N GLU A 83 13.85 -5.10 -15.80
CA GLU A 83 13.99 -6.48 -16.27
C GLU A 83 13.73 -6.60 -17.78
N TYR A 84 12.70 -5.93 -18.30
CA TYR A 84 12.40 -5.93 -19.73
C TYR A 84 13.51 -5.23 -20.53
N ALA A 85 14.03 -4.10 -20.04
CA ALA A 85 15.15 -3.40 -20.68
C ALA A 85 16.44 -4.25 -20.66
N ALA A 86 16.70 -4.99 -19.57
CA ALA A 86 17.85 -5.89 -19.48
C ALA A 86 17.72 -7.09 -20.44
N LYS A 87 16.51 -7.65 -20.59
CA LYS A 87 16.24 -8.72 -21.57
C LYS A 87 16.41 -8.24 -23.01
N GLU A 88 15.91 -7.05 -23.36
CA GLU A 88 16.06 -6.48 -24.71
C GLU A 88 17.55 -6.26 -25.04
N ARG A 89 18.36 -5.78 -24.09
CA ARG A 89 19.81 -5.62 -24.28
C ARG A 89 20.56 -6.94 -24.49
N ARG A 90 20.15 -8.02 -23.80
CA ARG A 90 20.74 -9.35 -24.01
C ARG A 90 20.37 -9.94 -25.37
N ALA A 91 19.13 -9.73 -25.81
CA ALA A 91 18.66 -10.23 -27.10
C ALA A 91 19.26 -9.50 -28.32
N VAL A 92 19.84 -8.31 -28.15
CA VAL A 92 20.52 -7.55 -29.21
C VAL A 92 22.04 -7.82 -29.24
N GLY A 93 22.57 -8.50 -28.22
CA GLY A 93 24.01 -8.82 -28.09
C GLY A 93 24.42 -10.21 -28.61
N ASP A 94 23.46 -11.03 -29.03
CA ASP A 94 23.64 -12.29 -29.80
C ASP A 94 23.33 -12.03 -31.28
#